data_AF-A0A6I1K688-F1
#
_entry.id   AF-A0A6I1K688-F1
#
_cell.length_a   1.000
_cell.length_b   1.000
_cell.length_c   1.000
_cell.angle_alpha   90.00
_cell.angle_beta   90.00
_cell.angle_gamma   90.00
#
_symmetry.space_group_name_H-M   'P 1'
#
loop_
_entity.id
_entity.type
_entity.pdbx_description
1 polymer ?
#
loop_
_entity_poly.entity_id
_entity_poly.type
_entity_poly.pdbx_seq_one_letter_code
_entity_poly.pdbx_strand_id
1 'polypeptide(L)'
;MTRTFFHSFDPQAASPVSGATVDLEVSEIEDAGIREVLQTPGAAYGAWSILDALLTPTGAGTPFVFREPLGQAREVKVALSGLFGRFVARAYLERYFNLSIFAHLGSRTIDLDRRRQVKITRLSRGDLPDWIACASDLSSLTVAEAKGCHDVGGPAKALDRAWAQARRIDVTARGRKVTVKRIAIATRWGMATAGPADARLSVRDPVEEGEPHTQEEKDALFIGMLRLHIANLIKPLGHAELADALRGLTLQSFPRRLEGETQRARSLLDTSPVRDVDKASAAMDGLIGGIVTRAGPLTDTGVEPADQEALSRLNLRPVFVGVEHELIRAAIDAEPQAIRSRLAEKGSPDEFARPDRAGGWIIPLGQERRIIGGI
;
A
#
# COMPACT_ATOMS: atom_id res chain seq x y z
N MET A 1 1.30 -17.01 -10.25
CA MET A 1 0.09 -17.85 -10.41
C MET A 1 -1.11 -16.93 -10.46
N THR A 2 -1.82 -16.92 -11.59
CA THR A 2 -2.97 -16.05 -11.81
C THR A 2 -4.26 -16.67 -11.27
N ARG A 3 -5.07 -15.86 -10.56
CA ARG A 3 -6.40 -16.23 -10.05
C ARG A 3 -7.46 -15.24 -10.52
N THR A 4 -8.68 -15.73 -10.71
CA THR A 4 -9.79 -14.92 -11.25
C THR A 4 -10.92 -14.69 -10.25
N PHE A 5 -11.59 -13.55 -10.40
CA PHE A 5 -12.82 -13.20 -9.68
C PHE A 5 -13.88 -12.80 -10.71
N PHE A 6 -15.15 -13.16 -10.49
CA PHE A 6 -16.23 -12.52 -11.23
C PHE A 6 -16.26 -11.03 -10.88
N HIS A 7 -16.29 -10.20 -11.91
CA HIS A 7 -16.13 -8.76 -11.78
C HIS A 7 -17.42 -8.04 -12.10
N SER A 8 -17.72 -7.01 -11.31
CA SER A 8 -18.79 -6.07 -11.60
C SER A 8 -18.33 -4.66 -11.25
N PHE A 9 -18.64 -3.69 -12.09
CA PHE A 9 -18.15 -2.34 -11.95
C PHE A 9 -19.28 -1.32 -12.14
N ASP A 10 -19.34 -0.32 -11.27
CA ASP A 10 -20.30 0.79 -11.33
C ASP A 10 -19.57 2.14 -11.41
N PRO A 11 -19.76 2.95 -12.48
CA PRO A 11 -20.57 2.67 -13.67
C PRO A 11 -19.85 1.73 -14.65
N GLN A 12 -20.57 0.77 -15.25
CA GLN A 12 -19.98 -0.25 -16.13
C GLN A 12 -19.12 0.31 -17.27
N ALA A 13 -19.49 1.46 -17.83
CA ALA A 13 -18.76 2.13 -18.91
C ALA A 13 -17.36 2.62 -18.51
N ALA A 14 -17.08 2.76 -17.21
CA ALA A 14 -15.78 3.18 -16.68
C ALA A 14 -14.93 1.99 -16.20
N SER A 15 -15.37 0.75 -16.45
CA SER A 15 -14.62 -0.45 -16.04
C SER A 15 -13.23 -0.48 -16.70
N PRO A 16 -12.14 -0.69 -15.92
CA PRO A 16 -10.81 -0.89 -16.48
C PRO A 16 -10.62 -2.28 -17.09
N VAL A 17 -11.65 -3.13 -17.04
CA VAL A 17 -11.64 -4.52 -17.53
C VAL A 17 -12.78 -4.70 -18.52
N SER A 18 -12.50 -5.36 -19.66
CA SER A 18 -13.47 -5.59 -20.75
C SER A 18 -14.33 -6.84 -20.58
N GLY A 19 -13.96 -7.75 -19.67
CA GLY A 19 -14.64 -9.03 -19.45
C GLY A 19 -15.45 -9.12 -18.14
N ALA A 20 -16.15 -10.25 -17.96
CA ALA A 20 -16.92 -10.55 -16.75
C ALA A 20 -16.06 -11.02 -15.57
N THR A 21 -14.75 -11.13 -15.76
CA THR A 21 -13.80 -11.57 -14.76
C THR A 21 -12.60 -10.64 -14.74
N VAL A 22 -12.03 -10.48 -13.55
CA VAL A 22 -10.75 -9.82 -13.31
C VAL A 22 -9.74 -10.85 -12.83
N ASP A 23 -8.47 -10.64 -13.16
CA ASP A 23 -7.36 -11.53 -12.81
C ASP A 23 -6.30 -10.82 -11.96
N LEU A 24 -5.77 -11.52 -10.95
CA LEU A 24 -4.69 -11.05 -10.10
C LEU A 24 -3.68 -12.18 -9.90
N GLU A 25 -2.40 -11.85 -9.90
CA GLU A 25 -1.38 -12.79 -9.47
C GLU A 25 -1.42 -12.95 -7.95
N VAL A 26 -1.26 -14.18 -7.46
CA VAL A 26 -1.14 -14.45 -6.03
C VAL A 26 0.00 -13.63 -5.41
N SER A 27 1.13 -13.49 -6.11
CA SER A 27 2.26 -12.67 -5.65
C SER A 27 1.91 -11.18 -5.54
N GLU A 28 1.07 -10.64 -6.43
CA GLU A 28 0.60 -9.25 -6.32
C GLU A 28 -0.24 -9.05 -5.06
N ILE A 29 -1.10 -10.00 -4.73
CA ILE A 29 -1.94 -9.96 -3.52
C ILE A 29 -1.07 -10.10 -2.26
N GLU A 30 -0.08 -10.98 -2.26
CA GLU A 30 0.85 -11.16 -1.14
C GLU A 30 1.71 -9.92 -0.90
N ASP A 31 2.25 -9.32 -1.96
CA ASP A 31 3.03 -8.08 -1.90
C ASP A 31 2.20 -6.91 -1.39
N ALA A 32 0.97 -6.76 -1.91
CA ALA A 32 0.03 -5.78 -1.40
C ALA A 32 -0.28 -6.03 0.08
N GLY A 33 -0.38 -7.29 0.50
CA GLY A 33 -0.59 -7.67 1.89
C GLY A 33 0.58 -7.31 2.81
N ILE A 34 1.83 -7.51 2.37
CA ILE A 34 3.01 -7.08 3.12
C ILE A 34 2.98 -5.57 3.35
N ARG A 35 2.78 -4.78 2.28
CA ARG A 35 2.70 -3.30 2.38
C ARG A 35 1.53 -2.85 3.25
N GLU A 36 0.38 -3.49 3.10
CA GLU A 36 -0.83 -3.21 3.88
C GLU A 36 -0.61 -3.39 5.38
N VAL A 37 0.05 -4.48 5.79
CA VAL A 37 0.36 -4.72 7.20
C VAL A 37 1.37 -3.71 7.71
N LEU A 38 2.46 -3.46 6.97
CA LEU A 38 3.47 -2.50 7.41
C LEU A 38 2.86 -1.10 7.61
N GLN A 39 1.96 -0.68 6.72
CA GLN A 39 1.39 0.65 6.76
C GLN A 39 0.16 0.79 7.68
N THR A 40 -0.36 -0.33 8.21
CA THR A 40 -1.49 -0.35 9.16
C THR A 40 -1.01 -0.50 10.61
N PRO A 41 -1.29 0.45 11.50
CA PRO A 41 -0.95 0.32 12.92
C PRO A 41 -1.52 -0.95 13.57
N GLY A 42 -0.68 -1.72 14.27
CA GLY A 42 -1.10 -2.85 15.11
C GLY A 42 -1.16 -4.23 14.43
N ALA A 43 -0.85 -4.34 13.14
CA ALA A 43 -0.71 -5.64 12.49
C ALA A 43 0.68 -6.24 12.79
N ALA A 44 0.73 -7.29 13.63
CA ALA A 44 1.98 -7.91 14.10
C ALA A 44 2.54 -9.01 13.17
N TYR A 45 1.89 -9.30 12.03
CA TYR A 45 2.25 -10.44 11.16
C TYR A 45 2.73 -9.95 9.80
N GLY A 46 4.01 -10.17 9.48
CA GLY A 46 4.72 -9.50 8.40
C GLY A 46 4.53 -10.11 7.01
N ALA A 47 4.99 -11.36 6.79
CA ALA A 47 5.00 -11.98 5.47
C ALA A 47 3.84 -12.96 5.26
N TRP A 48 2.92 -12.62 4.35
CA TRP A 48 1.69 -13.37 4.04
C TRP A 48 1.83 -14.32 2.86
N SER A 49 3.02 -14.89 2.63
CA SER A 49 3.22 -15.95 1.65
C SER A 49 2.62 -17.27 2.12
N ILE A 50 1.29 -17.32 2.16
CA ILE A 50 0.46 -18.45 2.58
C ILE A 50 -0.76 -18.63 1.68
N LEU A 51 -1.10 -17.66 0.81
CA LEU A 51 -2.34 -17.72 0.04
C LEU A 51 -2.41 -18.97 -0.82
N ASP A 52 -1.32 -19.35 -1.48
CA ASP A 52 -1.26 -20.58 -2.29
C ASP A 52 -1.60 -21.86 -1.48
N ALA A 53 -1.19 -21.92 -0.20
CA ALA A 53 -1.53 -23.03 0.68
C ALA A 53 -3.01 -23.05 1.07
N LEU A 54 -3.66 -21.88 1.12
CA LEU A 54 -5.07 -21.74 1.51
C LEU A 54 -6.03 -21.92 0.33
N LEU A 55 -5.56 -21.70 -0.90
CA LEU A 55 -6.36 -21.78 -2.12
C LEU A 55 -6.38 -23.20 -2.70
N THR A 56 -7.48 -23.56 -3.37
CA THR A 56 -7.58 -24.84 -4.06
C THR A 56 -6.44 -25.02 -5.07
N PRO A 57 -5.83 -26.23 -5.16
CA PRO A 57 -4.82 -26.50 -6.18
C PRO A 57 -5.47 -26.48 -7.56
N THR A 58 -5.11 -25.50 -8.38
CA THR A 58 -5.72 -25.29 -9.70
C THR A 58 -4.74 -24.52 -10.59
N GLY A 59 -4.81 -24.70 -11.92
CA GLY A 59 -3.93 -24.04 -12.89
C GLY A 59 -4.07 -22.50 -12.96
N ALA A 60 -3.33 -21.86 -13.85
CA ALA A 60 -3.49 -20.43 -14.12
C ALA A 60 -4.90 -20.12 -14.67
N GLY A 61 -5.49 -18.99 -14.27
CA GLY A 61 -6.80 -18.54 -14.76
C GLY A 61 -8.00 -19.13 -14.01
N THR A 62 -7.78 -19.92 -12.97
CA THR A 62 -8.87 -20.49 -12.17
C THR A 62 -9.39 -19.54 -11.09
N PRO A 63 -10.65 -19.72 -10.63
CA PRO A 63 -11.25 -18.89 -9.59
C PRO A 63 -10.44 -18.83 -8.28
N PHE A 64 -10.46 -17.67 -7.62
CA PHE A 64 -9.85 -17.47 -6.30
C PHE A 64 -10.69 -18.14 -5.19
N VAL A 65 -10.51 -19.45 -4.99
CA VAL A 65 -11.34 -20.25 -4.08
C VAL A 65 -10.51 -20.81 -2.93
N PHE A 66 -10.95 -20.56 -1.70
CA PHE A 66 -10.33 -21.17 -0.52
C PHE A 66 -10.70 -22.64 -0.40
N ARG A 67 -9.75 -23.47 0.04
CA ARG A 67 -10.00 -24.90 0.35
C ARG A 67 -11.02 -25.04 1.49
N GLU A 68 -10.87 -24.19 2.49
CA GLU A 68 -11.68 -24.18 3.71
C GLU A 68 -12.16 -22.77 4.04
N PRO A 69 -13.21 -22.63 4.88
CA PRO A 69 -13.60 -21.32 5.40
C PRO A 69 -12.45 -20.60 6.12
N LEU A 70 -12.44 -19.27 6.03
CA LEU A 70 -11.46 -18.37 6.66
C LEU A 70 -11.61 -18.31 8.19
N GLY A 71 -11.49 -19.45 8.86
CA GLY A 71 -11.79 -19.65 10.28
C GLY A 71 -13.17 -20.27 10.49
N GLN A 72 -13.40 -20.81 11.69
CA GLN A 72 -14.68 -21.40 12.08
C GLN A 72 -15.54 -20.41 12.88
N ALA A 73 -14.92 -19.71 13.83
CA ALA A 73 -15.56 -18.68 14.64
C ALA A 73 -15.91 -17.44 13.81
N ARG A 74 -17.05 -16.81 14.13
CA ARG A 74 -17.55 -15.62 13.42
C ARG A 74 -16.54 -14.47 13.43
N GLU A 75 -15.93 -14.20 14.58
CA GLU A 75 -14.99 -13.09 14.75
C GLU A 75 -13.73 -13.28 13.90
N VAL A 76 -13.19 -14.50 13.88
CA VAL A 76 -12.03 -14.88 13.04
C VAL A 76 -12.37 -14.72 11.55
N LYS A 77 -13.54 -15.19 11.11
CA LYS A 77 -14.01 -15.01 9.72
C LYS A 77 -14.10 -13.54 9.35
N VAL A 78 -14.69 -12.72 10.20
CA VAL A 78 -14.83 -11.27 9.94
C VAL A 78 -13.47 -10.60 9.86
N ALA A 79 -12.56 -10.89 10.78
CA ALA A 79 -11.22 -10.32 10.81
C ALA A 79 -10.39 -10.71 9.58
N LEU A 80 -10.30 -12.00 9.26
CA LEU A 80 -9.56 -12.49 8.10
C LEU A 80 -10.17 -12.03 6.78
N SER A 81 -11.50 -12.02 6.68
CA SER A 81 -12.20 -11.48 5.52
C SER A 81 -11.90 -10.00 5.31
N GLY A 82 -11.92 -9.20 6.37
CA GLY A 82 -11.55 -7.78 6.31
C GLY A 82 -10.11 -7.58 5.85
N LEU A 83 -9.18 -8.36 6.41
CA LEU A 83 -7.76 -8.30 6.08
C LEU A 83 -7.46 -8.68 4.62
N PHE A 84 -7.88 -9.88 4.20
CA PHE A 84 -7.68 -10.32 2.82
C PHE A 84 -8.46 -9.46 1.81
N GLY A 85 -9.58 -8.86 2.25
CA GLY A 85 -10.33 -7.91 1.44
C GLY A 85 -9.47 -6.71 1.07
N ARG A 86 -8.69 -6.19 2.03
CA ARG A 86 -7.74 -5.09 1.79
C ARG A 86 -6.58 -5.52 0.91
N PHE A 87 -6.04 -6.73 1.07
CA PHE A 87 -4.94 -7.23 0.24
C PHE A 87 -5.34 -7.31 -1.23
N VAL A 88 -6.49 -7.95 -1.50
CA VAL A 88 -7.04 -8.09 -2.86
C VAL A 88 -7.40 -6.72 -3.44
N ALA A 89 -8.04 -5.86 -2.66
CA ALA A 89 -8.42 -4.53 -3.13
C ALA A 89 -7.19 -3.67 -3.46
N ARG A 90 -6.16 -3.69 -2.63
CA ARG A 90 -4.91 -2.96 -2.90
C ARG A 90 -4.21 -3.48 -4.14
N ALA A 91 -4.07 -4.80 -4.30
CA ALA A 91 -3.50 -5.38 -5.53
C ALA A 91 -4.32 -5.01 -6.78
N TYR A 92 -5.65 -5.01 -6.67
CA TYR A 92 -6.54 -4.58 -7.75
C TYR A 92 -6.35 -3.10 -8.11
N LEU A 93 -6.23 -2.22 -7.12
CA LEU A 93 -5.96 -0.78 -7.32
C LEU A 93 -4.58 -0.54 -7.94
N GLU A 94 -3.56 -1.27 -7.50
CA GLU A 94 -2.21 -1.18 -8.06
C GLU A 94 -2.17 -1.63 -9.53
N ARG A 95 -2.85 -2.74 -9.86
CA ARG A 95 -2.86 -3.31 -11.22
C ARG A 95 -3.73 -2.53 -12.20
N TYR A 96 -4.98 -2.25 -11.85
CA TYR A 96 -5.98 -1.74 -12.79
C TYR A 96 -6.21 -0.23 -12.74
N PHE A 97 -5.79 0.43 -11.65
CA PHE A 97 -5.89 1.89 -11.50
C PHE A 97 -4.52 2.58 -11.48
N ASN A 98 -3.44 1.82 -11.56
CA ASN A 98 -2.07 2.32 -11.49
C ASN A 98 -1.80 3.18 -10.24
N LEU A 99 -2.48 2.89 -9.13
CA LEU A 99 -2.22 3.55 -7.85
C LEU A 99 -0.99 2.92 -7.21
N SER A 100 -0.11 3.71 -6.60
CA SER A 100 1.12 3.18 -5.99
C SER A 100 1.44 3.82 -4.64
N ILE A 101 1.11 5.10 -4.48
CA ILE A 101 1.33 5.81 -3.23
C ILE A 101 0.06 5.70 -2.40
N PHE A 102 0.11 4.92 -1.32
CA PHE A 102 -1.01 4.71 -0.38
C PHE A 102 -0.71 5.33 0.99
N ALA A 103 -1.66 6.10 1.51
CA ALA A 103 -1.61 6.72 2.83
C ALA A 103 -2.80 6.22 3.69
N HIS A 104 -2.48 5.51 4.78
CA HIS A 104 -3.45 5.05 5.76
C HIS A 104 -3.89 6.16 6.71
N LEU A 105 -5.18 6.22 7.00
CA LEU A 105 -5.80 7.29 7.77
C LEU A 105 -5.95 6.90 9.25
N GLY A 106 -4.98 7.26 10.09
CA GLY A 106 -5.01 6.95 11.53
C GLY A 106 -5.67 8.02 12.43
N SER A 107 -5.96 9.23 11.92
CA SER A 107 -6.37 10.37 12.76
C SER A 107 -7.50 11.22 12.15
N ARG A 108 -8.14 12.04 12.99
CA ARG A 108 -9.33 12.86 12.66
C ARG A 108 -9.07 13.95 11.62
N THR A 109 -7.84 14.43 11.51
CA THR A 109 -7.38 15.39 10.50
C THR A 109 -5.92 15.12 10.23
N ILE A 110 -5.58 14.92 8.96
CA ILE A 110 -4.22 14.66 8.50
C ILE A 110 -3.83 15.84 7.63
N ASP A 111 -2.91 16.66 8.13
CA ASP A 111 -2.28 17.71 7.34
C ASP A 111 -1.30 17.05 6.36
N LEU A 112 -1.48 17.33 5.07
CA LEU A 112 -0.56 16.94 4.00
C LEU A 112 0.45 18.08 3.74
N ASP A 113 0.00 19.32 3.86
CA ASP A 113 0.84 20.52 3.96
C ASP A 113 0.08 21.59 4.75
N ARG A 114 0.46 21.79 6.02
CA ARG A 114 -0.19 22.77 6.88
C ARG A 114 0.00 24.22 6.43
N ARG A 115 1.15 24.55 5.83
CA ARG A 115 1.45 25.91 5.34
C ARG A 115 0.50 26.29 4.19
N ARG A 116 0.16 25.32 3.34
CA ARG A 116 -0.76 25.50 2.21
C ARG A 116 -2.21 25.11 2.54
N GLN A 117 -2.48 24.73 3.79
CA GLN A 117 -3.79 24.27 4.24
C GLN A 117 -4.34 23.11 3.40
N VAL A 118 -3.44 22.20 2.99
CA VAL A 118 -3.80 20.95 2.32
C VAL A 118 -3.97 19.89 3.39
N LYS A 119 -5.19 19.40 3.55
CA LYS A 119 -5.54 18.46 4.63
C LYS A 119 -6.69 17.54 4.26
N ILE A 120 -6.77 16.45 5.00
CA ILE A 120 -7.86 15.49 4.96
C ILE A 120 -8.83 15.85 6.08
N THR A 121 -10.06 16.18 5.71
CA THR A 121 -11.12 16.62 6.62
C THR A 121 -12.15 15.52 6.79
N ARG A 122 -12.43 15.12 8.02
CA ARG A 122 -13.51 14.19 8.35
C ARG A 122 -14.86 14.90 8.30
N LEU A 123 -15.81 14.35 7.53
CA LEU A 123 -17.16 14.87 7.35
C LEU A 123 -18.16 14.28 8.34
N SER A 124 -17.97 13.03 8.78
CA SER A 124 -18.91 12.34 9.66
C SER A 124 -18.24 11.34 10.61
N ARG A 125 -18.97 10.89 11.64
CA ARG A 125 -18.49 9.93 12.64
C ARG A 125 -18.38 8.51 12.06
N GLY A 126 -17.65 7.63 12.76
CA GLY A 126 -17.33 6.25 12.33
C GLY A 126 -15.94 6.12 11.71
N ASP A 127 -15.54 4.90 11.38
CA ASP A 127 -14.22 4.58 10.83
C ASP A 127 -13.90 5.39 9.57
N LEU A 128 -12.64 5.78 9.40
CA LEU A 128 -12.16 6.48 8.21
C LEU A 128 -12.01 5.48 7.05
N PRO A 129 -11.98 5.97 5.80
CA PRO A 129 -11.59 5.12 4.67
C PRO A 129 -10.23 4.46 4.90
N ASP A 130 -10.05 3.26 4.35
CA ASP A 130 -8.79 2.51 4.44
C ASP A 130 -7.61 3.33 3.89
N TRP A 131 -7.79 4.00 2.74
CA TRP A 131 -6.72 4.71 2.07
C TRP A 131 -7.12 6.05 1.45
N ILE A 132 -6.12 6.93 1.36
CA ILE A 132 -5.99 7.87 0.25
C ILE A 132 -4.80 7.43 -0.59
N ALA A 133 -4.97 7.41 -1.91
CA ALA A 133 -3.97 6.94 -2.84
C ALA A 133 -3.84 7.82 -4.07
N CYS A 134 -2.68 7.77 -4.74
CA CYS A 134 -2.48 8.39 -6.04
C CYS A 134 -1.58 7.52 -6.92
N ALA A 135 -1.60 7.82 -8.22
CA ALA A 135 -0.73 7.19 -9.19
C ALA A 135 0.72 7.69 -9.04
N SER A 136 1.65 6.90 -9.60
CA SER A 136 3.10 7.18 -9.53
C SER A 136 3.51 8.45 -10.27
N ASP A 137 2.70 8.92 -11.22
CA ASP A 137 2.88 10.19 -11.93
C ASP A 137 2.40 11.42 -11.12
N LEU A 138 2.04 11.20 -9.84
CA LEU A 138 1.47 12.20 -8.94
C LEU A 138 0.19 12.81 -9.52
N SER A 139 -0.69 11.94 -10.01
CA SER A 139 -2.02 12.27 -10.49
C SER A 139 -3.11 11.43 -9.82
N SER A 140 -4.37 11.71 -10.16
CA SER A 140 -5.50 10.82 -9.84
C SER A 140 -5.67 10.52 -8.35
N LEU A 141 -5.88 11.57 -7.57
CA LEU A 141 -6.17 11.46 -6.14
C LEU A 141 -7.43 10.61 -5.91
N THR A 142 -7.27 9.57 -5.11
CA THR A 142 -8.31 8.56 -4.90
C THR A 142 -8.52 8.31 -3.42
N VAL A 143 -9.77 8.34 -2.96
CA VAL A 143 -10.16 7.80 -1.66
C VAL A 143 -10.66 6.39 -1.88
N ALA A 144 -10.08 5.40 -1.19
CA ALA A 144 -10.42 4.01 -1.39
C ALA A 144 -10.81 3.31 -0.09
N GLU A 145 -11.75 2.38 -0.19
CA GLU A 145 -12.25 1.56 0.91
C GLU A 145 -12.52 0.13 0.43
N ALA A 146 -12.11 -0.86 1.22
CA ALA A 146 -12.30 -2.26 0.90
C ALA A 146 -13.08 -3.03 1.98
N LYS A 147 -13.94 -3.94 1.54
CA LYS A 147 -14.65 -4.88 2.42
C LYS A 147 -14.58 -6.30 1.88
N GLY A 148 -14.11 -7.24 2.68
CA GLY A 148 -14.32 -8.66 2.42
C GLY A 148 -15.65 -9.15 3.01
N CYS A 149 -16.30 -10.12 2.38
CA CYS A 149 -17.52 -10.74 2.90
C CYS A 149 -17.68 -12.22 2.50
N HIS A 150 -18.61 -12.89 3.19
CA HIS A 150 -19.05 -14.26 2.91
C HIS A 150 -20.56 -14.32 2.57
N ASP A 151 -21.15 -13.18 2.19
CA ASP A 151 -22.59 -13.02 2.03
C ASP A 151 -23.10 -13.89 0.87
N VAL A 152 -24.02 -14.83 1.17
CA VAL A 152 -24.59 -15.76 0.17
C VAL A 152 -25.24 -14.99 -0.99
N GLY A 153 -25.93 -13.89 -0.68
CA GLY A 153 -26.60 -13.04 -1.67
C GLY A 153 -25.67 -12.13 -2.50
N GLY A 154 -24.35 -12.23 -2.33
CA GLY A 154 -23.39 -11.44 -3.10
C GLY A 154 -22.82 -10.22 -2.34
N PRO A 155 -21.87 -9.49 -2.96
CA PRO A 155 -21.10 -8.43 -2.31
C PRO A 155 -21.83 -7.09 -2.16
N ALA A 156 -23.07 -6.94 -2.67
CA ALA A 156 -23.76 -5.64 -2.72
C ALA A 156 -23.86 -4.93 -1.37
N LYS A 157 -24.25 -5.64 -0.30
CA LYS A 157 -24.32 -5.05 1.06
C LYS A 157 -22.96 -4.61 1.59
N ALA A 158 -21.89 -5.35 1.25
CA ALA A 158 -20.54 -4.98 1.64
C ALA A 158 -20.06 -3.75 0.83
N LEU A 159 -20.41 -3.68 -0.45
CA LEU A 159 -20.12 -2.55 -1.33
C LEU A 159 -20.81 -1.27 -0.85
N ASP A 160 -22.08 -1.34 -0.44
CA ASP A 160 -22.81 -0.19 0.10
C ASP A 160 -22.16 0.33 1.38
N ARG A 161 -21.70 -0.57 2.27
CA ARG A 161 -20.97 -0.18 3.49
C ARG A 161 -19.61 0.46 3.15
N ALA A 162 -18.86 -0.13 2.21
CA ALA A 162 -17.60 0.43 1.74
C ALA A 162 -17.82 1.84 1.17
N TRP A 163 -18.84 2.01 0.34
CA TRP A 163 -19.19 3.29 -0.26
C TRP A 163 -19.59 4.35 0.79
N ALA A 164 -20.41 3.97 1.77
CA ALA A 164 -20.77 4.86 2.87
C ALA A 164 -19.54 5.31 3.69
N GLN A 165 -18.55 4.43 3.87
CA GLN A 165 -17.32 4.74 4.60
C GLN A 165 -16.36 5.61 3.76
N ALA A 166 -16.19 5.33 2.46
CA ALA A 166 -15.38 6.13 1.53
C ALA A 166 -15.80 7.62 1.49
N ARG A 167 -17.09 7.92 1.75
CA ARG A 167 -17.66 9.28 1.76
C ARG A 167 -17.46 10.05 3.08
N ARG A 168 -16.77 9.48 4.07
CA ARG A 168 -16.63 10.11 5.40
C ARG A 168 -15.55 11.19 5.47
N ILE A 169 -14.80 11.41 4.39
CA ILE A 169 -13.74 12.40 4.33
C ILE A 169 -13.82 13.22 3.05
N ASP A 170 -13.23 14.41 3.10
CA ASP A 170 -12.83 15.20 1.93
C ASP A 170 -11.34 15.52 1.99
N VAL A 171 -10.75 15.73 0.82
CA VAL A 171 -9.43 16.35 0.70
C VAL A 171 -9.65 17.80 0.31
N THR A 172 -9.05 18.71 1.08
CA THR A 172 -9.25 20.16 0.90
C THR A 172 -7.91 20.86 0.79
N ALA A 173 -7.83 21.87 -0.07
CA ALA A 173 -6.73 22.82 -0.14
C ALA A 173 -7.29 24.24 0.04
N ARG A 174 -6.81 24.96 1.07
CA ARG A 174 -7.33 26.29 1.45
C ARG A 174 -8.85 26.32 1.66
N GLY A 175 -9.40 25.25 2.22
CA GLY A 175 -10.83 25.10 2.46
C GLY A 175 -11.67 24.70 1.24
N ARG A 176 -11.07 24.65 0.04
CA ARG A 176 -11.74 24.26 -1.21
C ARG A 176 -11.56 22.76 -1.45
N LYS A 177 -12.61 22.08 -1.86
CA LYS A 177 -12.60 20.62 -2.08
C LYS A 177 -11.78 20.27 -3.32
N VAL A 178 -10.89 19.29 -3.21
CA VAL A 178 -10.08 18.76 -4.32
C VAL A 178 -10.89 17.69 -5.08
N THR A 179 -10.75 17.64 -6.41
CA THR A 179 -11.29 16.54 -7.21
C THR A 179 -10.69 15.22 -6.75
N VAL A 180 -11.55 14.25 -6.42
CA VAL A 180 -11.15 12.92 -5.99
C VAL A 180 -11.94 11.86 -6.74
N LYS A 181 -11.26 10.78 -7.12
CA LYS A 181 -11.95 9.51 -7.36
C LYS A 181 -12.32 8.88 -6.02
N ARG A 182 -13.46 8.21 -5.97
CA ARG A 182 -13.84 7.43 -4.79
C ARG A 182 -14.10 5.99 -5.19
N ILE A 183 -13.26 5.09 -4.73
CA ILE A 183 -13.34 3.69 -5.07
C ILE A 183 -13.77 2.88 -3.85
N ALA A 184 -14.94 2.28 -3.92
CA ALA A 184 -15.37 1.26 -2.98
C ALA A 184 -15.21 -0.12 -3.62
N ILE A 185 -14.57 -1.05 -2.91
CA ILE A 185 -14.33 -2.42 -3.38
C ILE A 185 -14.92 -3.40 -2.38
N ALA A 186 -15.69 -4.36 -2.88
CA ALA A 186 -16.21 -5.46 -2.09
C ALA A 186 -15.79 -6.80 -2.69
N THR A 187 -15.07 -7.59 -1.89
CA THR A 187 -14.64 -8.94 -2.26
C THR A 187 -15.51 -9.95 -1.54
N ARG A 188 -16.15 -10.85 -2.30
CA ARG A 188 -16.83 -12.02 -1.74
C ARG A 188 -16.02 -13.26 -2.01
N TRP A 189 -15.72 -14.02 -0.96
CA TRP A 189 -14.89 -15.21 -1.02
C TRP A 189 -15.63 -16.43 -1.57
N GLY A 190 -14.97 -17.16 -2.48
CA GLY A 190 -15.36 -18.51 -2.87
C GLY A 190 -14.75 -19.56 -1.92
N MET A 191 -15.48 -20.63 -1.62
CA MET A 191 -15.07 -21.72 -0.74
C MET A 191 -15.43 -23.08 -1.34
N ALA A 192 -14.49 -24.02 -1.33
CA ALA A 192 -14.65 -25.33 -1.98
C ALA A 192 -15.57 -26.28 -1.20
N THR A 193 -15.50 -26.26 0.13
CA THR A 193 -16.16 -27.23 1.01
C THR A 193 -17.48 -26.73 1.59
N ALA A 194 -17.56 -25.45 1.94
CA ALA A 194 -18.75 -24.87 2.55
C ALA A 194 -18.88 -23.36 2.28
N GLY A 195 -20.00 -22.95 1.67
CA GLY A 195 -20.32 -21.56 1.35
C GLY A 195 -20.43 -21.32 -0.15
N PRO A 196 -20.39 -20.06 -0.61
CA PRO A 196 -20.47 -19.77 -2.03
C PRO A 196 -19.28 -20.34 -2.79
N ALA A 197 -19.51 -21.00 -3.93
CA ALA A 197 -18.43 -21.59 -4.73
C ALA A 197 -17.57 -20.52 -5.42
N ASP A 198 -18.18 -19.42 -5.87
CA ASP A 198 -17.49 -18.43 -6.69
C ASP A 198 -16.93 -17.25 -5.89
N ALA A 199 -15.77 -16.76 -6.30
CA ALA A 199 -15.24 -15.48 -5.83
C ALA A 199 -15.76 -14.32 -6.68
N ARG A 200 -16.09 -13.20 -6.04
CA ARG A 200 -16.58 -11.98 -6.70
C ARG A 200 -15.80 -10.76 -6.22
N LEU A 201 -15.52 -9.83 -7.13
CA LEU A 201 -14.92 -8.54 -6.86
C LEU A 201 -15.81 -7.46 -7.49
N SER A 202 -16.49 -6.70 -6.64
CA SER A 202 -17.42 -5.65 -7.05
C SER A 202 -16.87 -4.28 -6.71
N VAL A 203 -16.94 -3.36 -7.66
CA VAL A 203 -16.28 -2.04 -7.56
C VAL A 203 -17.28 -0.94 -7.89
N ARG A 204 -17.18 0.17 -7.17
CA ARG A 204 -17.87 1.42 -7.46
C ARG A 204 -16.84 2.55 -7.50
N ASP A 205 -16.66 3.19 -8.66
CA ASP A 205 -15.69 4.29 -8.91
C ASP A 205 -16.36 5.52 -9.54
N PRO A 206 -17.20 6.26 -8.80
CA PRO A 206 -17.61 7.59 -9.24
C PRO A 206 -16.48 8.60 -9.02
N VAL A 207 -16.35 9.52 -9.99
CA VAL A 207 -15.57 10.74 -9.83
C VAL A 207 -16.39 11.75 -9.03
N GLU A 208 -15.79 12.37 -8.03
CA GLU A 208 -16.37 13.50 -7.33
C GLU A 208 -15.58 14.77 -7.67
N GLU A 209 -16.22 15.63 -8.44
CA GLU A 209 -15.61 16.89 -8.86
C GLU A 209 -15.41 17.83 -7.67
N GLY A 210 -14.21 18.40 -7.63
CA GLY A 210 -13.85 19.48 -6.73
C GLY A 210 -13.67 20.79 -7.50
N GLU A 211 -13.10 21.76 -6.79
CA GLU A 211 -12.73 23.04 -7.38
C GLU A 211 -11.36 22.94 -8.09
N PRO A 212 -11.01 23.84 -9.01
CA PRO A 212 -9.67 23.90 -9.57
C PRO A 212 -8.61 24.34 -8.52
N HIS A 213 -7.43 23.72 -8.55
CA HIS A 213 -6.29 24.02 -7.67
C HIS A 213 -5.05 24.42 -8.46
N THR A 214 -4.20 25.23 -7.84
CA THR A 214 -2.92 25.62 -8.44
C THR A 214 -1.95 24.43 -8.49
N GLN A 215 -0.91 24.51 -9.31
CA GLN A 215 0.08 23.44 -9.39
C GLN A 215 0.82 23.27 -8.06
N GLU A 216 1.07 24.35 -7.32
CA GLU A 216 1.72 24.30 -6.01
C GLU A 216 0.86 23.62 -4.94
N GLU A 217 -0.47 23.77 -5.01
CA GLU A 217 -1.41 23.07 -4.14
C GLU A 217 -1.42 21.56 -4.44
N LYS A 218 -1.39 21.19 -5.72
CA LYS A 218 -1.30 19.79 -6.16
C LYS A 218 0.03 19.16 -5.77
N ASP A 219 1.14 19.83 -6.02
CA ASP A 219 2.47 19.33 -5.65
C ASP A 219 2.57 19.10 -4.14
N ALA A 220 2.08 20.06 -3.33
CA ALA A 220 2.06 19.93 -1.89
C ALA A 220 1.20 18.75 -1.40
N LEU A 221 0.05 18.52 -2.04
CA LEU A 221 -0.82 17.39 -1.76
C LEU A 221 -0.11 16.05 -2.00
N PHE A 222 0.48 15.87 -3.18
CA PHE A 222 1.12 14.61 -3.55
C PHE A 222 2.42 14.37 -2.79
N ILE A 223 3.21 15.40 -2.52
CA ILE A 223 4.40 15.30 -1.67
C ILE A 223 4.01 14.92 -0.23
N GLY A 224 2.97 15.56 0.32
CA GLY A 224 2.45 15.21 1.65
C GLY A 224 2.00 13.75 1.74
N MET A 225 1.33 13.25 0.69
CA MET A 225 0.95 11.85 0.59
C MET A 225 2.15 10.91 0.49
N LEU A 226 3.13 11.23 -0.34
CA LEU A 226 4.35 10.42 -0.49
C LEU A 226 5.11 10.33 0.85
N ARG A 227 5.27 11.45 1.56
CA ARG A 227 5.87 11.47 2.90
C ARG A 227 5.14 10.56 3.87
N LEU A 228 3.81 10.59 3.86
CA LEU A 228 2.99 9.73 4.72
C LEU A 228 3.08 8.25 4.33
N HIS A 229 3.09 7.95 3.04
CA HIS A 229 3.28 6.61 2.50
C HIS A 229 4.62 6.01 2.96
N ILE A 230 5.72 6.74 2.73
CA ILE A 230 7.08 6.34 3.13
C ILE A 230 7.14 6.19 4.65
N ALA A 231 6.69 7.19 5.40
CA ALA A 231 6.72 7.16 6.87
C ALA A 231 5.96 5.96 7.45
N ASN A 232 4.79 5.63 6.89
CA ASN A 232 4.03 4.46 7.34
C ASN A 232 4.74 3.16 7.00
N LEU A 233 5.47 3.09 5.88
CA LEU A 233 6.15 1.88 5.44
C LEU A 233 7.44 1.62 6.25
N ILE A 234 8.27 2.64 6.48
CA ILE A 234 9.60 2.48 7.10
C ILE A 234 9.56 2.47 8.63
N LYS A 235 8.52 3.05 9.25
CA LYS A 235 8.37 3.07 10.72
C LYS A 235 8.43 1.69 11.38
N PRO A 236 7.65 0.68 10.95
CA PRO A 236 7.75 -0.68 11.52
C PRO A 236 9.05 -1.39 11.16
N LEU A 237 9.83 -0.89 10.20
CA LEU A 237 11.08 -1.48 9.73
C LEU A 237 12.32 -0.94 10.49
N GLY A 238 12.12 -0.29 11.64
CA GLY A 238 13.19 0.23 12.49
C GLY A 238 13.52 1.72 12.28
N HIS A 239 12.89 2.39 11.32
CA HIS A 239 13.19 3.79 10.96
C HIS A 239 12.19 4.78 11.57
N ALA A 240 11.84 4.59 12.84
CA ALA A 240 10.78 5.36 13.49
C ALA A 240 11.05 6.87 13.56
N GLU A 241 12.30 7.26 13.84
CA GLU A 241 12.68 8.68 13.93
C GLU A 241 12.59 9.39 12.57
N LEU A 242 13.11 8.76 11.51
CA LEU A 242 13.01 9.28 10.15
C LEU A 242 11.53 9.37 9.71
N ALA A 243 10.73 8.35 10.00
CA ALA A 243 9.30 8.37 9.73
C ALA A 243 8.57 9.52 10.45
N ASP A 244 8.91 9.77 11.73
CA ASP A 244 8.31 10.85 12.50
C ASP A 244 8.78 12.23 12.02
N ALA A 245 10.03 12.36 11.54
CA ALA A 245 10.52 13.58 10.89
C ALA A 245 9.79 13.86 9.55
N LEU A 246 9.58 12.84 8.71
CA LEU A 246 8.81 12.95 7.47
C LEU A 246 7.37 13.42 7.72
N ARG A 247 6.73 12.91 8.78
CA ARG A 247 5.42 13.41 9.25
C ARG A 247 5.51 14.83 9.78
N GLY A 248 6.59 15.14 10.52
CA GLY A 248 6.88 16.49 11.03
C GLY A 248 6.88 17.55 9.93
N LEU A 249 7.40 17.24 8.75
CA LEU A 249 7.44 18.15 7.59
C LEU A 249 6.05 18.59 7.10
N THR A 250 5.01 17.76 7.24
CA THR A 250 3.65 18.12 6.82
C THR A 250 2.96 19.06 7.81
N LEU A 251 3.46 19.10 9.05
CA LEU A 251 2.87 19.84 10.18
C LEU A 251 3.46 21.24 10.37
N GLN A 252 4.51 21.62 9.62
CA GLN A 252 5.15 22.92 9.81
C GLN A 252 4.41 24.04 9.08
N SER A 253 4.05 25.08 9.83
CA SER A 253 3.46 26.31 9.28
C SER A 253 4.49 27.42 9.05
N PHE A 254 5.62 27.41 9.78
CA PHE A 254 6.59 28.50 9.80
C PHE A 254 7.86 28.13 9.04
N PRO A 255 8.39 28.99 8.13
CA PRO A 255 9.57 28.68 7.33
C PRO A 255 10.79 28.22 8.14
N ARG A 256 11.13 28.93 9.24
CA ARG A 256 12.27 28.55 10.09
C ARG A 256 12.12 27.17 10.74
N ARG A 257 10.91 26.79 11.13
CA ARG A 257 10.66 25.46 11.71
C ARG A 257 10.70 24.37 10.64
N LEU A 258 10.21 24.68 9.44
CA LEU A 258 10.31 23.79 8.29
C LEU A 258 11.78 23.53 7.94
N GLU A 259 12.61 24.57 7.88
CA GLU A 259 14.05 24.44 7.63
C GLU A 259 14.75 23.54 8.66
N GLY A 260 14.46 23.76 9.95
CA GLY A 260 14.98 22.91 11.03
C GLY A 260 14.52 21.45 10.92
N GLU A 261 13.24 21.20 10.59
CA GLU A 261 12.73 19.84 10.43
C GLU A 261 13.29 19.17 9.14
N THR A 262 13.49 19.93 8.06
CA THR A 262 14.17 19.45 6.85
C THR A 262 15.61 19.05 7.17
N GLN A 263 16.37 19.89 7.89
CA GLN A 263 17.74 19.55 8.30
C GLN A 263 17.78 18.30 9.19
N ARG A 264 16.85 18.18 10.14
CA ARG A 264 16.70 16.98 10.98
C ARG A 264 16.40 15.74 10.15
N ALA A 265 15.44 15.81 9.22
CA ALA A 265 15.08 14.69 8.36
C ALA A 265 16.25 14.27 7.46
N ARG A 266 17.00 15.23 6.90
CA ARG A 266 18.22 14.95 6.13
C ARG A 266 19.27 14.23 6.98
N SER A 267 19.58 14.76 8.17
CA SER A 267 20.55 14.14 9.06
C SER A 267 20.16 12.71 9.45
N LEU A 268 18.87 12.46 9.71
CA LEU A 268 18.38 11.12 10.01
C LEU A 268 18.53 10.19 8.81
N LEU A 269 18.16 10.65 7.61
CA LEU A 269 18.35 9.89 6.38
C LEU A 269 19.82 9.55 6.14
N ASP A 270 20.74 10.51 6.32
CA ASP A 270 22.18 10.33 6.11
C ASP A 270 22.79 9.27 7.06
N THR A 271 22.19 9.10 8.24
CA THR A 271 22.62 8.10 9.23
C THR A 271 21.87 6.77 9.12
N SER A 272 20.82 6.69 8.31
CA SER A 272 20.04 5.46 8.15
C SER A 272 20.85 4.44 7.36
N PRO A 273 20.91 3.16 7.80
CA PRO A 273 21.60 2.12 7.06
C PRO A 273 21.05 1.95 5.64
N VAL A 274 21.89 2.23 4.64
CA VAL A 274 21.59 1.98 3.23
C VAL A 274 21.89 0.53 2.91
N ARG A 275 20.93 -0.13 2.26
CA ARG A 275 21.00 -1.56 1.94
C ARG A 275 21.00 -1.77 0.44
N ASP A 276 21.96 -2.56 -0.02
CA ASP A 276 22.03 -3.02 -1.40
C ASP A 276 21.65 -4.50 -1.48
N VAL A 277 21.23 -4.91 -2.66
CA VAL A 277 20.79 -6.27 -2.95
C VAL A 277 21.86 -6.95 -3.78
N ASP A 278 22.48 -8.00 -3.22
CA ASP A 278 23.42 -8.81 -3.98
C ASP A 278 22.72 -9.42 -5.20
N LYS A 279 23.38 -9.32 -6.37
CA LYS A 279 22.86 -9.78 -7.68
C LYS A 279 21.55 -9.14 -8.13
N ALA A 280 21.23 -7.92 -7.70
CA ALA A 280 20.15 -7.18 -8.32
C ALA A 280 20.45 -6.89 -9.79
N SER A 281 19.51 -7.24 -10.66
CA SER A 281 19.57 -6.96 -12.10
C SER A 281 19.28 -5.50 -12.43
N ALA A 282 18.61 -4.77 -11.53
CA ALA A 282 18.38 -3.34 -11.61
C ALA A 282 19.36 -2.59 -10.69
N ALA A 283 19.94 -1.50 -11.19
CA ALA A 283 20.64 -0.55 -10.34
C ALA A 283 19.61 0.09 -9.40
N MET A 284 19.71 -0.20 -8.11
CA MET A 284 18.89 0.42 -7.07
C MET A 284 19.74 1.48 -6.39
N ASP A 285 19.19 2.66 -6.13
CA ASP A 285 19.89 3.81 -5.51
C ASP A 285 20.08 3.64 -3.99
N GLY A 286 20.36 2.42 -3.54
CA GLY A 286 20.37 2.04 -2.14
C GLY A 286 18.98 2.12 -1.50
N LEU A 287 18.67 1.17 -0.62
CA LEU A 287 17.34 1.07 0.00
C LEU A 287 17.39 1.37 1.50
N ILE A 288 16.46 2.21 1.95
CA ILE A 288 16.14 2.38 3.37
C ILE A 288 14.95 1.48 3.69
N GLY A 289 15.18 0.47 4.52
CA GLY A 289 14.19 -0.57 4.74
C GLY A 289 14.56 -1.54 5.84
N GLY A 290 13.92 -2.69 5.85
CA GLY A 290 14.11 -3.74 6.84
C GLY A 290 13.61 -5.10 6.38
N ILE A 291 13.95 -6.13 7.15
CA ILE A 291 13.54 -7.50 6.86
C ILE A 291 12.20 -7.79 7.52
N VAL A 292 11.29 -8.37 6.76
CA VAL A 292 9.98 -8.82 7.19
C VAL A 292 9.93 -10.34 7.10
N THR A 293 9.47 -10.97 8.18
CA THR A 293 9.27 -12.42 8.24
C THR A 293 7.81 -12.72 8.52
N ARG A 294 7.43 -14.01 8.49
CA ARG A 294 6.11 -14.46 8.97
C ARG A 294 5.79 -13.98 10.39
N ALA A 295 6.79 -13.84 11.25
CA ALA A 295 6.63 -13.40 12.63
C ALA A 295 6.50 -11.87 12.78
N GLY A 296 6.63 -11.12 11.69
CA GLY A 296 6.66 -9.65 11.72
C GLY A 296 7.96 -9.06 11.19
N PRO A 297 8.07 -7.72 11.18
CA PRO A 297 9.29 -7.02 10.85
C PRO A 297 10.36 -7.27 11.92
N LEU A 298 11.59 -7.46 11.47
CA LEU A 298 12.78 -7.47 12.32
C LEU A 298 13.21 -6.03 12.54
N THR A 299 13.23 -5.60 13.79
CA THR A 299 13.65 -4.24 14.16
C THR A 299 15.16 -4.12 14.28
N ASP A 300 15.87 -5.24 14.37
CA ASP A 300 17.33 -5.26 14.35
C ASP A 300 17.81 -5.03 12.91
N THR A 301 18.56 -3.97 12.70
CA THR A 301 19.11 -3.63 11.39
C THR A 301 20.38 -4.42 11.09
N GLY A 302 21.00 -5.10 12.05
CA GLY A 302 22.27 -5.84 11.92
C GLY A 302 22.17 -7.28 11.43
N VAL A 303 21.16 -7.63 10.62
CA VAL A 303 20.97 -9.01 10.17
C VAL A 303 21.99 -9.40 9.10
N GLU A 304 22.97 -10.23 9.49
CA GLU A 304 24.03 -10.69 8.61
C GLU A 304 23.50 -11.67 7.54
N PRO A 305 24.20 -11.83 6.40
CA PRO A 305 23.76 -12.76 5.35
C PRO A 305 23.55 -14.21 5.83
N ALA A 306 24.33 -14.66 6.82
CA ALA A 306 24.17 -15.99 7.42
C ALA A 306 22.83 -16.14 8.19
N ASP A 307 22.38 -15.07 8.85
CA ASP A 307 21.09 -15.03 9.55
C ASP A 307 19.93 -15.02 8.55
N GLN A 308 20.07 -14.30 7.44
CA GLN A 308 19.08 -14.31 6.35
C GLN A 308 18.86 -15.72 5.79
N GLU A 309 19.94 -16.49 5.63
CA GLU A 309 19.86 -17.90 5.22
C GLU A 309 19.27 -18.80 6.31
N ALA A 310 19.59 -18.55 7.59
CA ALA A 310 18.97 -19.26 8.71
C ALA A 310 17.45 -19.04 8.76
N LEU A 311 16.98 -17.80 8.60
CA LEU A 311 15.55 -17.45 8.54
C LEU A 311 14.84 -18.18 7.39
N SER A 312 15.49 -18.26 6.23
CA SER A 312 14.97 -19.00 5.08
C SER A 312 14.86 -20.51 5.37
N ARG A 313 15.89 -21.11 5.97
CA ARG A 313 15.90 -22.53 6.39
C ARG A 313 14.84 -22.84 7.46
N LEU A 314 14.52 -21.89 8.32
CA LEU A 314 13.43 -21.99 9.31
C LEU A 314 12.03 -21.79 8.69
N ASN A 315 11.93 -21.66 7.36
CA ASN A 315 10.67 -21.43 6.64
C ASN A 315 9.92 -20.17 7.14
N LEU A 316 10.67 -19.16 7.61
CA LEU A 316 10.12 -17.86 8.01
C LEU A 316 9.91 -16.92 6.82
N ARG A 317 10.38 -17.33 5.62
CA ARG A 317 10.24 -16.65 4.34
C ARG A 317 10.61 -15.17 4.45
N PRO A 318 11.87 -14.86 4.77
CA PRO A 318 12.32 -13.48 4.93
C PRO A 318 12.19 -12.72 3.61
N VAL A 319 11.70 -11.49 3.69
CA VAL A 319 11.55 -10.57 2.56
C VAL A 319 12.09 -9.22 3.01
N PHE A 320 12.98 -8.62 2.22
CA PHE A 320 13.36 -7.23 2.42
C PHE A 320 12.31 -6.31 1.79
N VAL A 321 11.92 -5.28 2.55
CA VAL A 321 11.07 -4.20 2.08
C VAL A 321 11.81 -2.91 2.31
N GLY A 322 11.93 -2.06 1.29
CA GLY A 322 12.63 -0.78 1.42
C GLY A 322 12.21 0.23 0.37
N VAL A 323 12.59 1.49 0.58
CA VAL A 323 12.35 2.62 -0.33
C VAL A 323 13.69 3.19 -0.75
N GLU A 324 13.80 3.59 -2.02
CA GLU A 324 15.00 4.24 -2.56
C GLU A 324 15.39 5.46 -1.72
N HIS A 325 16.66 5.49 -1.30
CA HIS A 325 17.23 6.56 -0.48
C HIS A 325 16.98 7.94 -1.11
N GLU A 326 17.23 8.06 -2.40
CA GLU A 326 17.10 9.31 -3.13
C GLU A 326 15.65 9.76 -3.35
N LEU A 327 14.68 8.84 -3.37
CA LEU A 327 13.28 9.22 -3.35
C LEU A 327 12.89 9.83 -2.00
N ILE A 328 13.40 9.27 -0.90
CA ILE A 328 13.20 9.85 0.44
C ILE A 328 13.84 11.24 0.50
N ARG A 329 15.06 11.41 -0.04
CA ARG A 329 15.72 12.72 -0.14
C ARG A 329 14.85 13.73 -0.88
N ALA A 330 14.39 13.39 -2.09
CA ALA A 330 13.55 14.28 -2.90
C ALA A 330 12.23 14.63 -2.19
N ALA A 331 11.65 13.68 -1.44
CA ALA A 331 10.47 13.91 -0.62
C ALA A 331 10.76 14.85 0.57
N ILE A 332 11.93 14.75 1.23
CA ILE A 332 12.35 15.68 2.29
C ILE A 332 12.50 17.09 1.72
N ASP A 333 13.15 17.20 0.57
CA ASP A 333 13.50 18.47 -0.08
C ASP A 333 12.32 19.12 -0.81
N ALA A 334 11.21 18.39 -0.92
CA ALA A 334 9.97 18.81 -1.59
C ALA A 334 10.21 19.19 -3.06
N GLU A 335 10.96 18.36 -3.78
CA GLU A 335 11.32 18.56 -5.20
C GLU A 335 10.38 17.77 -6.12
N PRO A 336 9.29 18.36 -6.67
CA PRO A 336 8.26 17.60 -7.35
C PRO A 336 8.78 16.94 -8.63
N GLN A 337 9.70 17.58 -9.34
CA GLN A 337 10.26 17.04 -10.58
C GLN A 337 11.25 15.91 -10.34
N ALA A 338 12.10 16.00 -9.31
CA ALA A 338 12.97 14.90 -8.92
C ALA A 338 12.13 13.66 -8.54
N ILE A 339 11.05 13.86 -7.77
CA ILE A 339 10.11 12.79 -7.42
C ILE A 339 9.49 12.18 -8.68
N ARG A 340 8.94 12.99 -9.58
CA ARG A 340 8.30 12.49 -10.81
C ARG A 340 9.28 11.73 -11.71
N SER A 341 10.49 12.24 -11.90
CA SER A 341 11.52 11.56 -12.69
C SER A 341 11.83 10.18 -12.12
N ARG A 342 12.02 10.09 -10.80
CA ARG A 342 12.30 8.81 -10.12
C ARG A 342 11.13 7.83 -10.21
N LEU A 343 9.91 8.29 -9.99
CA LEU A 343 8.72 7.43 -10.09
C LEU A 343 8.38 7.02 -11.54
N ALA A 344 8.88 7.77 -12.53
CA ALA A 344 8.73 7.43 -13.95
C ALA A 344 9.75 6.39 -14.41
N GLU A 345 10.91 6.29 -13.75
CA GLU A 345 11.90 5.24 -13.96
C GLU A 345 11.31 3.89 -13.52
N LYS A 346 10.70 3.21 -14.48
CA LYS A 346 10.22 1.84 -14.28
C LYS A 346 11.44 0.94 -14.21
N GLY A 347 11.91 0.65 -13.00
CA GLY A 347 12.78 -0.50 -12.76
C GLY A 347 12.12 -1.72 -13.42
N SER A 348 12.86 -2.39 -14.31
CA SER A 348 12.32 -3.58 -14.96
C SER A 348 12.17 -4.65 -13.87
N PRO A 349 10.93 -5.10 -13.56
CA PRO A 349 10.75 -6.17 -12.60
C PRO A 349 11.50 -7.39 -13.13
N ASP A 350 12.39 -7.91 -12.31
CA ASP A 350 12.96 -9.22 -12.51
C ASP A 350 12.13 -10.23 -11.71
N GLU A 351 12.33 -11.52 -11.95
CA GLU A 351 11.55 -12.60 -11.31
C GLU A 351 11.52 -12.52 -9.77
N PHE A 352 12.48 -11.83 -9.16
CA PHE A 352 12.71 -11.80 -7.72
C PHE A 352 12.62 -10.41 -7.08
N ALA A 353 13.01 -9.33 -7.77
CA ALA A 353 12.87 -7.97 -7.23
C ALA A 353 11.63 -7.27 -7.79
N ARG A 354 10.66 -7.00 -6.92
CA ARG A 354 9.34 -6.49 -7.32
C ARG A 354 9.17 -5.03 -6.87
N PRO A 355 9.16 -4.05 -7.80
CA PRO A 355 8.93 -2.65 -7.48
C PRO A 355 7.44 -2.39 -7.19
N ASP A 356 7.14 -1.52 -6.23
CA ASP A 356 5.78 -1.11 -5.88
C ASP A 356 5.30 0.14 -6.65
N ARG A 357 6.14 0.69 -7.55
CA ARG A 357 5.90 1.91 -8.33
C ARG A 357 5.74 3.19 -7.49
N ALA A 358 6.14 3.15 -6.22
CA ALA A 358 6.27 4.28 -5.31
C ALA A 358 7.72 4.43 -4.81
N GLY A 359 8.68 3.93 -5.60
CA GLY A 359 10.11 3.81 -5.26
C GLY A 359 10.41 2.79 -4.16
N GLY A 360 9.44 1.97 -3.80
CA GLY A 360 9.59 0.86 -2.88
C GLY A 360 9.84 -0.46 -3.61
N TRP A 361 10.50 -1.37 -2.90
CA TRP A 361 10.93 -2.67 -3.41
C TRP A 361 10.59 -3.77 -2.42
N ILE A 362 10.12 -4.90 -2.95
CA ILE A 362 9.94 -6.16 -2.22
C ILE A 362 10.89 -7.20 -2.82
N ILE A 363 11.78 -7.74 -1.98
CA ILE A 363 12.84 -8.66 -2.39
C ILE A 363 12.84 -9.88 -1.46
N PRO A 364 12.41 -11.06 -1.92
CA PRO A 364 12.56 -12.30 -1.17
C PRO A 364 14.04 -12.61 -0.90
N LEU A 365 14.36 -13.03 0.33
CA LEU A 365 15.72 -13.33 0.77
C LEU A 365 15.93 -14.85 0.94
N GLY A 366 17.17 -15.31 0.72
CA GLY A 366 17.51 -16.72 0.84
C GLY A 366 18.90 -17.06 0.28
N GLN A 367 19.06 -18.29 -0.21
CA GLN A 367 20.36 -18.78 -0.69
C GLN A 367 20.87 -18.02 -1.93
N GLU A 368 19.96 -17.49 -2.76
CA GLU A 368 20.33 -16.85 -4.03
C GLU A 368 20.49 -15.33 -3.94
N ARG A 369 19.80 -14.68 -2.99
CA ARG A 369 19.82 -13.22 -2.78
C ARG A 369 19.92 -12.87 -1.32
N ARG A 370 20.80 -11.90 -1.04
CA ARG A 370 21.10 -11.40 0.30
C ARG A 370 21.12 -9.88 0.25
N ILE A 371 20.67 -9.27 1.33
CA ILE A 371 20.92 -7.86 1.57
C ILE A 371 22.35 -7.73 2.10
N ILE A 372 23.10 -6.83 1.48
CA ILE A 372 24.45 -6.43 1.91
C ILE A 372 24.40 -4.99 2.44
N GLY A 373 25.25 -4.69 3.42
CA GLY A 373 25.39 -3.31 3.90
C GLY A 373 26.04 -2.45 2.83
N GLY A 374 25.37 -1.36 2.45
CA GLY A 374 26.02 -0.24 1.78
C GLY A 374 26.91 0.49 2.78
N ILE A 375 28.08 0.92 2.32
CA ILE A 375 29.09 1.67 3.11
C ILE A 375 28.54 3.05 3.48
#